data_AF-A0A318KPW9-F1
#
_entry.id   AF-A0A318KPW9-F1
#
_cell.length_a   1.000
_cell.length_b   1.000
_cell.length_c   1.000
_cell.angle_alpha   90.00
_cell.angle_beta   90.00
_cell.angle_gamma   90.00
#
_symmetry.space_group_name_H-M   'P 1'
#
loop_
_entity.id
_entity.type
_entity.pdbx_description
1 polymer ?
#
loop_
_entity_poly.entity_id
_entity_poly.type
_entity_poly.pdbx_seq_one_letter_code
_entity_poly.pdbx_strand_id
1 'polypeptide(L)' 'MTTYELLERTINNKKSSGTLTSTYIASVKKKMDVFLVADRLSEDEYNALLQLME' A
#
# COMPACT_ATOMS: atom_id res chain seq x y z
N MET A 1 -6.89 -5.66 -12.89
CA MET A 1 -5.95 -4.91 -12.04
C MET A 1 -6.78 -4.16 -11.00
N THR A 2 -6.85 -4.71 -9.80
CA THR A 2 -7.55 -4.09 -8.66
C THR A 2 -6.67 -3.02 -8.02
N THR A 3 -7.25 -2.19 -7.16
CA THR A 3 -6.52 -1.17 -6.39
C THR A 3 -5.41 -1.82 -5.55
N TYR A 4 -5.69 -2.99 -4.97
CA TYR A 4 -4.73 -3.79 -4.22
C TYR A 4 -3.52 -4.21 -5.07
N GLU A 5 -3.73 -4.86 -6.22
CA GLU A 5 -2.63 -5.33 -7.08
C GLU A 5 -1.69 -4.18 -7.52
N LEU A 6 -2.27 -2.98 -7.73
CA LEU A 6 -1.52 -1.81 -8.13
C LEU A 6 -0.68 -1.25 -6.97
N LEU A 7 -1.22 -1.24 -5.75
CA LEU A 7 -0.50 -0.85 -4.54
C LEU A 7 0.60 -1.85 -4.19
N GLU A 8 0.29 -3.15 -4.22
CA GLU A 8 1.23 -4.24 -3.96
C GLU A 8 2.44 -4.16 -4.89
N ARG A 9 2.21 -4.02 -6.19
CA ARG A 9 3.28 -3.87 -7.19
C ARG A 9 4.12 -2.62 -6.95
N THR A 10 3.49 -1.51 -6.58
CA THR A 10 4.20 -0.24 -6.33
C THR A 10 5.06 -0.34 -5.07
N ILE A 11 4.53 -0.92 -3.99
CA ILE A 11 5.26 -1.15 -2.74
C ILE A 11 6.44 -2.09 -2.98
N ASN A 12 6.23 -3.22 -3.66
CA ASN A 12 7.30 -4.16 -3.98
C ASN A 12 8.39 -3.54 -4.85
N ASN A 13 8.03 -2.75 -5.87
CA ASN A 13 9.01 -2.02 -6.67
C ASN A 13 9.84 -1.05 -5.83
N LYS A 14 9.22 -0.34 -4.88
CA LYS A 14 9.91 0.60 -3.99
C LYS A 14 10.79 -0.11 -2.96
N LYS A 15 10.32 -1.24 -2.42
CA LYS A 15 11.08 -2.12 -1.52
C LYS A 15 12.31 -2.68 -2.22
N SER A 16 12.12 -3.24 -3.42
CA SER A 16 13.21 -3.78 -4.26
C SER A 16 14.21 -2.69 -4.70
N SER A 17 13.72 -1.48 -4.97
CA SER A 17 14.56 -0.32 -5.28
C SER A 17 15.28 0.29 -4.07
N GLY A 18 15.01 -0.15 -2.84
CA GLY A 18 15.57 0.43 -1.61
C GLY A 18 15.09 1.86 -1.31
N THR A 19 14.02 2.32 -1.96
CA THR A 19 13.47 3.68 -1.80
C THR A 19 12.20 3.73 -0.95
N LEU A 20 11.92 2.64 -0.23
CA LEU A 20 10.82 2.54 0.73
C LEU A 20 11.14 3.36 1.99
N THR A 21 11.06 4.68 1.87
CA THR A 21 11.29 5.61 2.98
C THR A 21 10.07 5.70 3.88
N SER A 22 10.26 6.09 5.15
CA SER A 22 9.15 6.33 6.10
C SER A 22 8.13 7.34 5.57
N THR A 23 8.58 8.36 4.82
CA THR A 23 7.70 9.33 4.15
C THR A 23 6.82 8.68 3.10
N TYR A 24 7.38 7.75 2.33
CA TYR A 24 6.63 7.00 1.33
C TYR A 24 5.59 6.09 2.00
N ILE A 25 5.97 5.37 3.05
CA ILE A 25 5.07 4.52 3.83
C ILE A 25 3.90 5.34 4.40
N ALA A 26 4.17 6.51 4.98
CA ALA A 26 3.13 7.40 5.51
C ALA A 26 2.17 7.91 4.42
N SER A 27 2.71 8.23 3.24
CA SER A 27 1.91 8.67 2.08
C SER A 27 1.05 7.55 1.51
N VAL A 28 1.59 6.33 1.44
CA VAL A 28 0.86 5.15 0.97
C VAL A 28 -0.22 4.74 1.97
N LYS A 29 0.05 4.76 3.28
CA LYS A 29 -0.97 4.54 4.32
C LYS A 29 -2.15 5.49 4.16
N LYS A 30 -1.90 6.81 4.03
CA LYS A 30 -2.97 7.78 3.77
C LYS A 30 -3.81 7.46 2.53
N LYS A 31 -3.18 7.01 1.45
CA LYS A 31 -3.92 6.58 0.24
C LYS A 31 -4.74 5.33 0.50
N MET A 32 -4.16 4.34 1.19
CA MET A 32 -4.85 3.11 1.56
C MET A 32 -6.06 3.39 2.46
N ASP A 33 -5.96 4.32 3.42
CA ASP A 33 -7.08 4.74 4.26
C ASP A 33 -8.22 5.32 3.42
N VAL A 34 -7.90 6.16 2.43
CA VAL A 34 -8.90 6.70 1.50
C VAL A 34 -9.54 5.60 0.66
N PHE A 35 -8.76 4.60 0.22
CA PHE A 35 -9.31 3.47 -0.54
C PHE A 35 -10.18 2.54 0.29
N LEU A 36 -9.83 2.36 1.57
CA LEU A 36 -10.63 1.60 2.54
C LEU A 36 -11.98 2.30 2.79
N VAL A 37 -11.96 3.62 3.06
CA VAL A 37 -13.19 4.42 3.23
C VAL A 37 -14.04 4.46 1.95
N ALA A 38 -13.40 4.39 0.78
CA ALA A 38 -14.09 4.34 -0.51
C ALA A 38 -14.59 2.93 -0.89
N ASP A 39 -14.49 1.93 -0.01
CA ASP A 39 -14.87 0.54 -0.25
C ASP A 39 -14.16 -0.09 -1.47
N ARG A 40 -12.96 0.43 -1.80
CA ARG A 40 -12.12 -0.02 -2.92
C ARG A 40 -11.01 -0.97 -2.49
N LEU A 41 -10.89 -1.18 -1.19
CA LEU A 41 -9.89 -2.01 -0.55
C LEU A 41 -10.52 -2.64 0.69
N SER A 42 -10.36 -3.94 0.87
CA SER A 42 -10.84 -4.63 2.06
C SER A 42 -9.87 -4.44 3.23
N GLU A 43 -10.31 -4.66 4.47
CA GLU A 43 -9.41 -4.64 5.64
C GLU A 43 -8.29 -5.69 5.54
N ASP A 44 -8.57 -6.87 5.00
CA ASP A 44 -7.55 -7.90 4.74
C ASP A 44 -6.49 -7.42 3.75
N GLU A 45 -6.92 -6.79 2.64
CA GLU A 45 -6.03 -6.21 1.63
C GLU A 45 -5.21 -5.05 2.21
N TYR A 46 -5.82 -4.24 3.08
CA TYR A 46 -5.15 -3.16 3.80
C TYR A 46 -4.01 -3.69 4.67
N ASN A 47 -4.29 -4.70 5.49
CA ASN A 47 -3.32 -5.31 6.39
C ASN A 47 -2.18 -6.01 5.62
N ALA A 48 -2.49 -6.71 4.53
CA ALA A 48 -1.48 -7.34 3.68
C ALA A 48 -0.50 -6.31 3.07
N LEU A 49 -1.01 -5.19 2.55
CA LEU A 49 -0.18 -4.10 2.03
C LEU A 49 0.66 -3.44 3.13
N LEU A 50 0.14 -3.38 4.35
CA LEU A 50 0.83 -2.88 5.53
C LEU A 50 2.03 -3.75 5.91
N GLN A 51 1.84 -5.07 5.96
CA GLN A 51 2.91 -6.03 6.22
C GLN A 51 4.00 -6.00 5.15
N LEU A 52 3.65 -5.68 3.89
CA LEU A 52 4.65 -5.49 2.83
C LEU A 52 5.55 -4.27 3.06
N MET A 53 5.07 -3.28 3.81
CA MET A 53 5.79 -2.04 4.12
C MET A 53 6.58 -2.08 5.43
N GLU A 54 6.40 -3.11 6.25
CA GLU A 54 7.29 -3.46 7.37
C GLU A 54 8.58 -4.16 6.87
#